data_AF-A0A6G0S7M9-F1
#
_entry.id   AF-A0A6G0S7M9-F1
#
_cell.length_a   1.000
_cell.length_b   1.000
_cell.length_c   1.000
_cell.angle_alpha   90.00
_cell.angle_beta   90.00
_cell.angle_gamma   90.00
#
_symmetry.space_group_name_H-M   'P 1'
#
loop_
_entity.id
_entity.type
_entity.pdbx_description
1 polymer ?
#
loop_
_entity_poly.entity_id
_entity_poly.type
_entity_poly.pdbx_seq_one_letter_code
_entity_poly.pdbx_strand_id
1 'polypeptide(L)'
;MPTPPVPVQVSQKDLPRVLAVLVLGYAVFSWLVLRMDDYFAADEQDESFSFPKVGAFVALYTVLMAISRFYEHGTYVLYEMLWACNVSLVLVVMALYFSKPFLVGVAMVTVSGDQLLWFIDALSFLLNGKFVTGAMNYLTYPENRSFSKTFFATHHLWFLPVCLYITTGHGGMHGSSFMGSAILTTFLAAYCRAFTPFEVRVPGSDHVIYLNVNGGYEFWKDIDIALLHLLDHHHPALYLPYLAIVGNFVANGFPHMLVLGIALGLQFNPLLEGITH
;
A
#
# COMPACT_ATOMS: atom_id res chain seq x y z
N MET A 1 -10.30 25.07 10.80
CA MET A 1 -10.15 23.88 9.93
C MET A 1 -11.50 23.22 9.79
N PRO A 2 -11.83 22.64 8.62
CA PRO A 2 -13.03 21.81 8.46
C PRO A 2 -13.02 20.68 9.50
N THR A 3 -14.19 20.29 10.00
CA THR A 3 -14.32 19.17 10.93
C THR A 3 -14.26 17.84 10.18
N PRO A 4 -13.71 16.77 10.79
CA PRO A 4 -13.76 15.44 10.20
C PRO A 4 -15.22 14.98 9.98
N PRO A 5 -15.46 14.09 9.00
CA PRO A 5 -16.75 13.41 8.86
C PRO A 5 -17.13 12.64 10.12
N VAL A 6 -18.43 12.52 10.38
CA VAL A 6 -18.95 11.77 11.54
C VAL A 6 -18.63 10.27 11.38
N PRO A 7 -18.24 9.55 12.46
CA PRO A 7 -18.05 8.11 12.43
C PRO A 7 -19.25 7.36 11.87
N VAL A 8 -18.99 6.39 10.99
CA VAL A 8 -20.03 5.55 10.39
C VAL A 8 -20.16 4.25 11.18
N GLN A 9 -21.38 3.82 11.46
CA GLN A 9 -21.60 2.49 12.03
C GLN A 9 -21.48 1.43 10.93
N VAL A 10 -20.61 0.44 11.12
CA VAL A 10 -20.47 -0.71 10.22
C VAL A 10 -20.71 -1.99 11.00
N SER A 11 -21.64 -2.80 10.51
CA SER A 11 -22.09 -4.05 11.14
C SER A 11 -21.92 -5.24 10.20
N GLN A 12 -22.25 -6.45 10.68
CA GLN A 12 -22.27 -7.65 9.84
C GLN A 12 -23.26 -7.56 8.68
N LYS A 13 -24.34 -6.77 8.82
CA LYS A 13 -25.33 -6.57 7.75
C LYS A 13 -24.77 -5.79 6.56
N ASP A 14 -23.69 -5.05 6.77
CA ASP A 14 -23.03 -4.25 5.74
C ASP A 14 -22.09 -5.08 4.86
N LEU A 15 -21.86 -6.35 5.19
CA LEU A 15 -20.92 -7.22 4.48
C LEU A 15 -21.10 -7.22 2.95
N PRO A 16 -22.33 -7.35 2.39
CA PRO A 16 -22.52 -7.30 0.94
C PRO A 16 -22.06 -5.98 0.32
N ARG A 17 -22.30 -4.85 0.99
CA ARG A 17 -21.86 -3.52 0.54
C ARG A 17 -20.35 -3.41 0.57
N VAL A 18 -19.71 -3.83 1.67
CA VAL A 18 -18.25 -3.75 1.81
C VAL A 18 -17.56 -4.66 0.79
N LEU A 19 -18.07 -5.87 0.57
CA LEU A 19 -17.57 -6.75 -0.48
C LEU A 19 -17.74 -6.14 -1.88
N ALA A 20 -18.86 -5.49 -2.17
CA ALA A 20 -19.06 -4.79 -3.44
C ALA A 20 -18.04 -3.66 -3.65
N VAL A 21 -17.77 -2.86 -2.61
CA VAL A 21 -16.71 -1.83 -2.65
C VAL A 21 -15.34 -2.46 -2.90
N LEU A 22 -15.01 -3.55 -2.21
CA LEU A 22 -13.75 -4.24 -2.45
C LEU A 22 -13.63 -4.78 -3.87
N VAL A 23 -14.60 -5.59 -4.31
CA VAL A 23 -14.57 -6.22 -5.63
C VAL A 23 -14.50 -5.18 -6.74
N LEU A 24 -15.30 -4.10 -6.64
CA LEU A 24 -15.26 -3.02 -7.61
C LEU A 24 -13.91 -2.28 -7.59
N GLY A 25 -13.38 -1.95 -6.40
CA GLY A 25 -12.08 -1.31 -6.27
C GLY A 25 -10.95 -2.15 -6.88
N TYR A 26 -10.92 -3.45 -6.57
CA TYR A 26 -9.96 -4.41 -7.11
C TYR A 26 -10.10 -4.58 -8.62
N ALA A 27 -11.32 -4.68 -9.16
CA ALA A 27 -11.55 -4.79 -10.58
C ALA A 27 -11.08 -3.54 -11.34
N VAL A 28 -11.42 -2.35 -10.83
CA VAL A 28 -11.07 -1.08 -11.49
C VAL A 28 -9.57 -0.82 -11.44
N PHE A 29 -8.89 -1.02 -10.30
CA PHE A 29 -7.45 -0.83 -10.29
C PHE A 29 -6.74 -1.90 -11.13
N SER A 30 -7.21 -3.16 -11.11
CA SER A 30 -6.59 -4.23 -11.91
C SER A 30 -6.65 -3.90 -13.39
N TRP A 31 -7.82 -3.41 -13.83
CA TRP A 31 -7.96 -2.89 -15.19
C TRP A 31 -7.01 -1.71 -15.44
N LEU A 32 -6.99 -0.72 -14.55
CA LEU A 32 -6.16 0.49 -14.69
C LEU A 32 -4.67 0.15 -14.82
N VAL A 33 -4.12 -0.70 -13.95
CA VAL A 33 -2.69 -1.05 -13.95
C VAL A 33 -2.30 -1.88 -15.18
N LEU A 34 -3.19 -2.75 -15.66
CA LEU A 34 -2.96 -3.47 -16.92
C LEU A 34 -2.96 -2.52 -18.13
N ARG A 35 -3.83 -1.50 -18.14
CA ARG A 35 -3.80 -0.46 -19.18
C ARG A 35 -2.55 0.42 -19.11
N MET A 36 -2.02 0.64 -17.90
CA MET A 36 -0.74 1.34 -17.73
C MET A 36 0.42 0.49 -18.22
N ASP A 37 0.42 -0.82 -17.98
CA ASP A 37 1.41 -1.74 -18.52
C ASP A 37 1.41 -1.74 -20.06
N ASP A 38 0.22 -1.89 -20.67
CA ASP A 38 0.03 -1.79 -22.12
C ASP A 38 0.51 -0.45 -22.72
N TYR A 39 0.61 0.61 -21.91
CA TYR A 39 1.02 1.93 -22.37
C TYR A 39 2.49 2.24 -22.11
N PHE A 40 2.99 1.94 -20.90
CA PHE A 40 4.34 2.29 -20.48
C PHE A 40 5.38 1.19 -20.74
N ALA A 41 4.96 -0.07 -20.86
CA ALA A 41 5.84 -1.24 -20.93
C ALA A 41 5.38 -2.25 -22.01
N ALA A 42 4.68 -1.78 -23.05
CA ALA A 42 4.16 -2.62 -24.14
C ALA A 42 5.25 -3.49 -24.78
N ASP A 43 6.44 -2.92 -24.98
CA ASP A 43 7.56 -3.56 -25.68
C ASP A 43 8.53 -4.28 -24.72
N GLU A 44 8.27 -4.24 -23.41
CA GLU A 44 9.15 -4.77 -22.36
C GLU A 44 8.59 -6.04 -21.68
N GLN A 45 7.83 -6.84 -22.43
CA GLN A 45 7.34 -8.11 -21.91
C GLN A 45 8.51 -9.09 -21.73
N ASP A 46 8.57 -9.74 -20.57
CA ASP A 46 9.58 -10.73 -20.24
C ASP A 46 8.93 -12.07 -19.91
N GLU A 47 8.89 -12.96 -20.90
CA GLU A 47 8.32 -14.31 -20.74
C GLU A 47 9.10 -15.16 -19.72
N SER A 48 10.35 -14.80 -19.42
CA SER A 48 11.16 -15.48 -18.41
C SER A 48 10.87 -15.01 -16.98
N PHE A 49 10.10 -13.93 -16.82
CA PHE A 49 9.68 -13.40 -15.52
C PHE A 49 8.67 -14.33 -14.84
N SER A 50 9.19 -15.32 -14.09
CA SER A 50 8.39 -16.38 -13.48
C SER A 50 8.92 -16.77 -12.10
N PHE A 51 8.15 -16.44 -11.06
CA PHE A 51 8.47 -16.79 -9.67
C PHE A 51 7.27 -17.47 -8.99
N PRO A 52 6.88 -18.68 -9.41
CA PRO A 52 5.62 -19.31 -8.98
C PRO A 52 5.55 -19.50 -7.46
N LYS A 53 6.68 -19.80 -6.80
CA LYS A 53 6.75 -19.93 -5.35
C LYS A 53 6.51 -18.60 -4.62
N VAL A 54 7.07 -17.50 -5.13
CA VAL A 54 6.86 -16.16 -4.57
C VAL A 54 5.41 -15.74 -4.80
N GLY A 55 4.87 -15.94 -6.01
CA GLY A 55 3.48 -15.64 -6.33
C GLY A 55 2.50 -16.40 -5.44
N ALA A 56 2.71 -17.70 -5.25
CA ALA A 56 1.89 -18.52 -4.35
C ALA A 56 1.99 -18.06 -2.89
N PHE A 57 3.20 -17.73 -2.41
CA PHE A 57 3.41 -17.20 -1.05
C PHE A 57 2.66 -15.88 -0.84
N VAL A 58 2.83 -14.90 -1.72
CA VAL A 58 2.19 -13.58 -1.59
C VAL A 58 0.66 -13.69 -1.71
N ALA A 59 0.17 -14.53 -2.63
CA ALA A 59 -1.27 -14.78 -2.78
C ALA A 59 -1.85 -15.41 -1.51
N LEU A 60 -1.21 -16.46 -0.98
CA LEU A 60 -1.66 -17.12 0.24
C LEU A 60 -1.59 -16.17 1.44
N TYR A 61 -0.50 -15.39 1.58
CA TYR A 61 -0.34 -14.39 2.62
C TYR A 61 -1.49 -13.37 2.59
N THR A 62 -1.83 -12.86 1.40
CA THR A 62 -2.90 -11.87 1.20
C THR A 62 -4.28 -12.43 1.56
N VAL A 63 -4.57 -13.67 1.13
CA VAL A 63 -5.84 -14.35 1.46
C VAL A 63 -5.94 -14.61 2.96
N LEU A 64 -4.89 -15.12 3.59
CA LEU A 64 -4.86 -15.38 5.02
C LEU A 64 -4.98 -14.10 5.83
N MET A 65 -4.35 -13.01 5.39
CA MET A 65 -4.50 -11.69 6.00
C MET A 65 -5.96 -11.23 6.01
N ALA A 66 -6.62 -11.26 4.85
CA ALA A 66 -8.00 -10.82 4.71
C ALA A 66 -8.95 -11.65 5.58
N ILE A 67 -8.82 -12.99 5.52
CA ILE A 67 -9.64 -13.92 6.29
C ILE A 67 -9.41 -13.73 7.78
N SER A 68 -8.16 -13.75 8.23
CA SER A 68 -7.83 -13.65 9.66
C SER A 68 -8.28 -12.33 10.26
N ARG A 69 -8.07 -11.21 9.56
CA ARG A 69 -8.54 -9.89 10.02
C ARG A 69 -10.06 -9.86 10.08
N PHE A 70 -10.77 -10.36 9.06
CA PHE A 70 -12.24 -10.40 9.06
C PHE A 70 -12.81 -11.22 10.22
N TYR A 71 -12.22 -12.37 10.52
CA TYR A 71 -12.66 -13.20 11.64
C TYR A 71 -12.45 -12.52 13.00
N GLU A 72 -11.35 -11.78 13.18
CA GLU A 72 -11.05 -11.12 14.46
C GLU A 72 -11.82 -9.80 14.64
N HIS A 73 -12.01 -9.02 13.57
CA HIS A 73 -12.46 -7.63 13.66
C HIS A 73 -13.81 -7.37 12.98
N GLY A 74 -14.32 -8.32 12.20
CA GLY A 74 -15.59 -8.21 11.49
C GLY A 74 -15.52 -7.35 10.23
N THR A 75 -16.68 -6.88 9.77
CA THR A 75 -16.87 -6.32 8.42
C THR A 75 -16.01 -5.10 8.10
N TYR A 76 -15.80 -4.18 9.04
CA TYR A 76 -15.15 -2.90 8.74
C TYR A 76 -13.69 -3.07 8.29
N VAL A 77 -13.01 -4.10 8.81
CA VAL A 77 -11.59 -4.36 8.54
C VAL A 77 -11.34 -4.73 7.08
N LEU A 78 -12.37 -5.17 6.37
CA LEU A 78 -12.26 -5.49 4.95
C LEU A 78 -11.89 -4.25 4.14
N TYR A 79 -12.32 -3.04 4.53
CA TYR A 79 -11.88 -1.81 3.87
C TYR A 79 -10.37 -1.60 3.93
N GLU A 80 -9.67 -2.15 4.94
CA GLU A 80 -8.21 -2.09 5.04
C GLU A 80 -7.53 -2.85 3.89
N MET A 81 -8.20 -3.78 3.22
CA MET A 81 -7.63 -4.45 2.05
C MET A 81 -7.34 -3.46 0.91
N LEU A 82 -7.99 -2.29 0.90
CA LEU A 82 -7.72 -1.24 -0.08
C LEU A 82 -6.49 -0.38 0.25
N TRP A 83 -5.85 -0.55 1.41
CA TRP A 83 -4.58 0.13 1.67
C TRP A 83 -3.57 -0.14 0.55
N ALA A 84 -2.83 0.88 0.14
CA ALA A 84 -1.89 0.82 -0.97
C ALA A 84 -0.86 -0.31 -0.79
N CYS A 85 -0.42 -0.58 0.44
CA CYS A 85 0.45 -1.72 0.76
C CYS A 85 -0.20 -3.08 0.50
N ASN A 86 -1.48 -3.25 0.86
CA ASN A 86 -2.25 -4.47 0.61
C ASN A 86 -2.61 -4.65 -0.88
N VAL A 87 -2.92 -3.55 -1.57
CA VAL A 87 -3.12 -3.54 -3.04
C VAL A 87 -1.83 -3.93 -3.76
N SER A 88 -0.68 -3.49 -3.27
CA SER A 88 0.63 -3.82 -3.84
C SER A 88 0.97 -5.31 -3.75
N LEU A 89 0.51 -6.02 -2.71
CA LEU A 89 0.62 -7.48 -2.65
C LEU A 89 -0.12 -8.15 -3.81
N VAL A 90 -1.35 -7.70 -4.09
CA VAL A 90 -2.14 -8.22 -5.22
C VAL A 90 -1.51 -7.82 -6.55
N LEU A 91 -0.95 -6.62 -6.65
CA LEU A 91 -0.25 -6.16 -7.84
C LEU A 91 0.96 -7.05 -8.18
N VAL A 92 1.73 -7.49 -7.18
CA VAL A 92 2.83 -8.45 -7.39
C VAL A 92 2.32 -9.83 -7.79
N VAL A 93 1.22 -10.31 -7.22
CA VAL A 93 0.60 -11.57 -7.67
C VAL A 93 0.17 -11.48 -9.13
N MET A 94 -0.46 -10.37 -9.53
CA MET A 94 -0.82 -10.12 -10.93
C MET A 94 0.42 -10.04 -11.82
N ALA A 95 1.46 -9.33 -11.39
CA ALA A 95 2.72 -9.19 -12.12
C ALA A 95 3.34 -10.56 -12.43
N LEU A 96 3.38 -11.44 -11.43
CA LEU A 96 3.94 -12.79 -11.57
C LEU A 96 3.02 -13.73 -12.38
N TYR A 97 1.70 -13.54 -12.31
CA TYR A 97 0.74 -14.34 -13.08
C TYR A 97 0.74 -13.98 -14.57
N PHE A 98 0.86 -12.69 -14.88
CA PHE A 98 0.86 -12.19 -16.26
C PHE A 98 2.27 -11.98 -16.84
N SER A 99 3.33 -12.31 -16.09
CA SER A 99 4.73 -12.06 -16.45
C SER A 99 5.00 -10.58 -16.83
N LYS A 100 4.50 -9.65 -15.99
CA LYS A 100 4.57 -8.19 -16.19
C LYS A 100 5.43 -7.51 -15.11
N PRO A 101 6.76 -7.43 -15.27
CA PRO A 101 7.66 -6.88 -14.25
C PRO A 101 7.39 -5.39 -13.93
N PHE A 102 6.88 -4.62 -14.89
CA PHE A 102 6.48 -3.22 -14.68
C PHE A 102 5.51 -3.05 -13.49
N LEU A 103 4.56 -3.99 -13.32
CA LEU A 103 3.61 -3.96 -12.21
C LEU A 103 4.30 -4.12 -10.85
N VAL A 104 5.39 -4.90 -10.76
CA VAL A 104 6.20 -4.99 -9.54
C VAL A 104 6.87 -3.64 -9.25
N GLY A 105 7.41 -2.97 -10.27
CA GLY A 105 7.97 -1.64 -10.12
C GLY A 105 6.93 -0.63 -9.61
N VAL A 106 5.71 -0.64 -10.16
CA VAL A 106 4.60 0.21 -9.67
C VAL A 106 4.27 -0.13 -8.21
N ALA A 107 4.26 -1.41 -7.83
CA ALA A 107 4.04 -1.84 -6.45
C ALA A 107 5.12 -1.32 -5.50
N MET A 108 6.40 -1.44 -5.90
CA MET A 108 7.56 -0.97 -5.13
C MET A 108 7.47 0.52 -4.84
N VAL A 109 7.17 1.34 -5.86
CA VAL A 109 7.05 2.79 -5.67
C VAL A 109 5.87 3.13 -4.76
N THR A 110 4.74 2.47 -4.96
CA THR A 110 3.49 2.70 -4.22
C THR A 110 3.65 2.52 -2.71
N VAL A 111 4.55 1.64 -2.28
CA VAL A 111 4.80 1.35 -0.85
C VAL A 111 6.11 1.94 -0.33
N SER A 112 6.93 2.53 -1.19
CA SER A 112 8.29 2.91 -0.84
C SER A 112 8.36 3.87 0.35
N GLY A 113 7.52 4.91 0.38
CA GLY A 113 7.51 5.85 1.50
C GLY A 113 7.18 5.20 2.82
N ASP A 114 6.05 4.50 2.88
CA ASP A 114 5.58 3.83 4.09
C ASP A 114 6.56 2.74 4.58
N GLN A 115 7.12 1.91 3.68
CA GLN A 115 8.07 0.87 4.07
C GLN A 115 9.41 1.43 4.56
N LEU A 116 9.90 2.52 3.98
CA LEU A 116 11.11 3.18 4.49
C LEU A 116 10.89 3.75 5.89
N LEU A 117 9.74 4.38 6.15
CA LEU A 117 9.39 4.85 7.50
C LEU A 117 9.29 3.68 8.48
N TRP A 118 8.74 2.54 8.05
CA TRP A 118 8.73 1.29 8.81
C TRP A 118 10.13 0.78 9.15
N PHE A 119 11.09 0.84 8.23
CA PHE A 119 12.48 0.46 8.53
C PHE A 119 13.10 1.37 9.58
N ILE A 120 12.85 2.69 9.50
CA ILE A 120 13.33 3.67 10.48
C ILE A 120 12.71 3.41 11.85
N ASP A 121 11.40 3.17 11.91
CA ASP A 121 10.68 2.90 13.15
C ASP A 121 11.10 1.56 13.78
N ALA A 122 11.24 0.50 12.99
CA ALA A 122 11.68 -0.79 13.50
C ALA A 122 13.09 -0.70 14.10
N LEU A 123 14.02 -0.04 13.40
CA LEU A 123 15.38 0.15 13.90
C LEU A 123 15.42 1.06 15.14
N SER A 124 14.71 2.20 15.10
CA SER A 124 14.68 3.13 16.24
C SER A 124 14.01 2.53 17.47
N PHE A 125 13.01 1.66 17.30
CA PHE A 125 12.40 0.93 18.39
C PHE A 125 13.35 -0.09 19.00
N LEU A 126 14.09 -0.84 18.18
CA LEU A 126 15.10 -1.79 18.66
C LEU A 126 16.23 -1.11 19.44
N LEU A 127 16.65 0.09 19.02
CA LEU A 127 17.75 0.82 19.64
C LEU A 127 17.31 1.63 20.87
N ASN A 128 16.14 2.29 20.79
CA ASN A 128 15.73 3.33 21.75
C ASN A 128 14.36 3.08 22.39
N GLY A 129 13.63 2.03 21.99
CA GLY A 129 12.27 1.74 22.47
C GLY A 129 11.19 2.71 21.99
N LYS A 130 11.44 3.49 20.92
CA LYS A 130 10.53 4.51 20.38
C LYS A 130 10.41 4.43 18.87
N PHE A 131 9.21 4.68 18.36
CA PHE A 131 8.94 4.89 16.94
C PHE A 131 9.17 6.37 16.60
N VAL A 132 10.29 6.70 15.95
CA VAL A 132 10.72 8.09 15.74
C VAL A 132 9.90 8.79 14.66
N THR A 133 9.47 8.07 13.63
CA THR A 133 8.63 8.61 12.56
C THR A 133 7.14 8.47 12.86
N GLY A 134 6.78 7.43 13.61
CA GLY A 134 5.40 7.14 14.01
C GLY A 134 4.62 6.25 13.04
N ALA A 135 5.21 5.84 11.92
CA ALA A 135 4.58 4.91 10.96
C ALA A 135 4.17 3.57 11.60
N MET A 136 4.87 3.09 12.62
CA MET A 136 4.52 1.87 13.36
C MET A 136 3.63 2.12 14.60
N ASN A 137 3.32 3.38 14.95
CA ASN A 137 2.53 3.70 16.15
C ASN A 137 1.16 3.02 16.15
N TYR A 138 0.55 2.84 14.97
CA TYR A 138 -0.78 2.24 14.85
C TYR A 138 -0.86 0.81 15.39
N LEU A 139 0.25 0.06 15.42
CA LEU A 139 0.32 -1.27 16.01
C LEU A 139 0.10 -1.26 17.53
N THR A 140 0.37 -0.11 18.16
CA THR A 140 0.18 0.06 19.61
C THR A 140 -1.26 0.40 19.97
N TYR A 141 -2.13 0.67 18.99
CA TYR A 141 -3.53 0.97 19.24
C TYR A 141 -4.26 -0.27 19.78
N PRO A 142 -5.17 -0.13 20.76
CA PRO A 142 -5.87 -1.26 21.36
C PRO A 142 -6.50 -2.21 20.33
N GLU A 143 -7.11 -1.67 19.28
CA GLU A 143 -7.74 -2.42 18.18
C GLU A 143 -6.75 -3.16 17.27
N ASN A 144 -5.47 -2.80 17.26
CA ASN A 144 -4.46 -3.38 16.37
C ASN A 144 -3.45 -4.30 17.08
N ARG A 145 -3.57 -4.49 18.40
CA ARG A 145 -2.67 -5.34 19.20
C ARG A 145 -2.85 -6.85 18.99
N SER A 146 -3.64 -7.28 18.01
CA SER A 146 -3.83 -8.70 17.74
C SER A 146 -2.63 -9.32 17.02
N PHE A 147 -2.44 -10.62 17.22
CA PHE A 147 -1.40 -11.37 16.51
C PHE A 147 -1.56 -11.23 14.99
N SER A 148 -2.80 -11.36 14.47
CA SER A 148 -3.08 -11.21 13.04
C SER A 148 -2.64 -9.85 12.50
N LYS A 149 -3.05 -8.76 13.16
CA LYS A 149 -2.69 -7.40 12.74
C LYS A 149 -1.18 -7.19 12.72
N THR A 150 -0.48 -7.67 13.75
CA THR A 150 0.98 -7.56 13.86
C THR A 150 1.70 -8.43 12.82
N PHE A 151 1.36 -9.72 12.75
CA PHE A 151 1.98 -10.67 11.82
C PHE A 151 1.76 -10.25 10.37
N PHE A 152 0.54 -9.87 10.01
CA PHE A 152 0.24 -9.47 8.64
C PHE A 152 0.72 -8.05 8.30
N ALA A 153 1.16 -7.26 9.27
CA ALA A 153 1.87 -6.01 9.02
C ALA A 153 3.37 -6.24 8.71
N THR A 154 3.92 -7.44 8.94
CA THR A 154 5.35 -7.70 8.66
C THR A 154 5.72 -7.55 7.18
N HIS A 155 4.75 -7.54 6.26
CA HIS A 155 5.01 -7.27 4.86
C HIS A 155 5.63 -5.89 4.62
N HIS A 156 5.41 -4.93 5.51
CA HIS A 156 6.12 -3.64 5.45
C HIS A 156 7.65 -3.78 5.60
N LEU A 157 8.15 -4.93 6.10
CA LEU A 157 9.57 -5.21 6.23
C LEU A 157 10.13 -6.06 5.08
N TRP A 158 9.42 -7.12 4.68
CA TRP A 158 9.96 -8.08 3.70
C TRP A 158 9.54 -7.82 2.25
N PHE A 159 8.48 -7.03 2.00
CA PHE A 159 7.90 -6.89 0.66
C PHE A 159 8.84 -6.21 -0.33
N LEU A 160 9.43 -5.05 0.00
CA LEU A 160 10.42 -4.39 -0.86
C LEU A 160 11.63 -5.29 -1.17
N PRO A 161 12.28 -5.95 -0.19
CA PRO A 161 13.34 -6.93 -0.47
C PRO A 161 12.92 -8.03 -1.43
N VAL A 162 11.72 -8.60 -1.28
CA VAL A 162 11.20 -9.62 -2.21
C VAL A 162 10.99 -9.05 -3.61
N CYS A 163 10.46 -7.83 -3.73
CA CYS A 163 10.26 -7.18 -5.02
C CYS A 163 11.60 -6.88 -5.72
N LEU A 164 12.61 -6.42 -4.97
CA LEU A 164 13.96 -6.22 -5.48
C LEU A 164 14.57 -7.54 -5.96
N TYR A 165 14.41 -8.62 -5.19
CA TYR A 165 14.90 -9.94 -5.57
C TYR A 165 14.30 -10.40 -6.90
N ILE A 166 12.96 -10.37 -7.06
CA ILE A 166 12.32 -10.86 -8.29
C ILE A 166 12.57 -9.95 -9.50
N THR A 167 12.83 -8.66 -9.31
CA THR A 167 13.13 -7.73 -10.42
C THR A 167 14.60 -7.72 -10.82
N THR A 168 15.50 -8.24 -9.98
CA THR A 168 16.92 -8.36 -10.32
C THR A 168 17.10 -9.37 -11.45
N GLY A 169 17.80 -8.97 -12.52
CA GLY A 169 17.95 -9.77 -13.73
C GLY A 169 16.84 -9.56 -14.76
N HIS A 170 15.75 -8.87 -14.39
CA HIS A 170 14.56 -8.65 -15.21
C HIS A 170 14.30 -7.16 -15.46
N GLY A 171 15.36 -6.39 -15.67
CA GLY A 171 15.29 -4.94 -15.94
C GLY A 171 15.15 -4.05 -14.69
N GLY A 172 15.10 -4.63 -13.49
CA GLY A 172 14.99 -3.88 -12.24
C GLY A 172 13.65 -3.14 -12.12
N MET A 173 13.70 -1.89 -11.63
CA MET A 173 12.51 -1.04 -11.53
C MET A 173 12.40 -0.12 -12.74
N HIS A 174 11.32 -0.28 -13.51
CA HIS A 174 11.06 0.54 -14.68
C HIS A 174 10.94 2.03 -14.35
N GLY A 175 11.48 2.92 -15.21
CA GLY A 175 11.51 4.36 -14.97
C GLY A 175 10.11 4.99 -14.85
N SER A 176 9.14 4.48 -15.62
CA SER A 176 7.75 4.96 -15.57
C SER A 176 6.95 4.42 -14.37
N SER A 177 7.53 3.54 -13.53
CA SER A 177 6.84 3.02 -12.35
C SER A 177 6.43 4.11 -11.37
N PHE A 178 7.15 5.24 -11.31
CA PHE A 178 6.73 6.40 -10.52
C PHE A 178 5.41 7.00 -11.03
N MET A 179 5.30 7.22 -12.34
CA MET A 179 4.07 7.73 -12.94
C MET A 179 2.90 6.74 -12.74
N GLY A 180 3.15 5.45 -12.96
CA GLY A 180 2.15 4.40 -12.72
C GLY A 180 1.67 4.37 -11.26
N SER A 181 2.60 4.52 -10.31
CA SER A 181 2.28 4.61 -8.89
C SER A 181 1.52 5.88 -8.53
N ALA A 182 1.88 7.03 -9.10
CA ALA A 182 1.16 8.29 -8.88
C ALA A 182 -0.30 8.21 -9.36
N ILE A 183 -0.52 7.60 -10.53
CA ILE A 183 -1.87 7.35 -11.07
C ILE A 183 -2.64 6.40 -10.13
N LEU A 184 -2.02 5.28 -9.74
CA LEU A 184 -2.65 4.27 -8.88
C LEU A 184 -3.00 4.82 -7.49
N THR A 185 -2.07 5.48 -6.82
CA THR A 185 -2.28 6.05 -5.48
C THR A 185 -3.33 7.17 -5.51
N THR A 186 -3.33 8.02 -6.53
CA THR A 186 -4.36 9.05 -6.73
C THR A 186 -5.74 8.42 -6.92
N PHE A 187 -5.83 7.37 -7.76
CA PHE A 187 -7.06 6.60 -7.91
C PHE A 187 -7.51 5.99 -6.59
N LEU A 188 -6.62 5.31 -5.87
CA LEU A 188 -6.94 4.65 -4.60
C LEU A 188 -7.42 5.64 -3.54
N ALA A 189 -6.78 6.81 -3.44
CA ALA A 189 -7.21 7.87 -2.53
C ALA A 189 -8.59 8.42 -2.89
N ALA A 190 -8.84 8.70 -4.17
CA ALA A 190 -10.15 9.17 -4.65
C ALA A 190 -11.25 8.12 -4.44
N TYR A 191 -10.94 6.85 -4.73
CA TYR A 191 -11.84 5.72 -4.51
C TYR A 191 -12.17 5.55 -3.03
N CYS A 192 -11.15 5.58 -2.17
CA CYS A 192 -11.35 5.44 -0.72
C CYS A 192 -12.10 6.64 -0.15
N ARG A 193 -11.82 7.87 -0.58
CA ARG A 193 -12.62 9.04 -0.20
C ARG A 193 -14.10 8.85 -0.51
N ALA A 194 -14.44 8.25 -1.63
CA ALA A 194 -15.82 8.07 -2.06
C ALA A 194 -16.53 6.89 -1.35
N PHE A 195 -15.80 5.81 -1.06
CA PHE A 195 -16.42 4.52 -0.70
C PHE A 195 -15.98 3.93 0.63
N THR A 196 -14.95 4.47 1.30
CA THR A 196 -14.54 4.03 2.63
C THR A 196 -14.83 5.10 3.69
N PRO A 197 -15.20 4.70 4.91
CA PRO A 197 -15.43 5.63 5.99
C PRO A 197 -14.11 6.20 6.51
N PHE A 198 -14.14 7.46 6.97
CA PHE A 198 -13.03 8.06 7.69
C PHE A 198 -12.79 7.37 9.04
N GLU A 199 -13.88 7.22 9.80
CA GLU A 199 -13.94 6.59 11.11
C GLU A 199 -15.11 5.62 11.18
N VAL A 200 -14.94 4.54 11.95
CA VAL A 200 -15.97 3.52 12.15
C VAL A 200 -16.29 3.41 13.63
N ARG A 201 -17.58 3.43 13.98
CA ARG A 201 -18.03 3.11 15.34
C ARG A 201 -18.32 1.61 15.47
N VAL A 202 -17.73 0.98 16.48
CA VAL A 202 -17.98 -0.44 16.77
C VAL A 202 -19.41 -0.59 17.30
N PRO A 203 -20.25 -1.48 16.72
CA PRO A 203 -21.61 -1.69 17.21
C PRO A 203 -21.64 -2.06 18.70
N GLY A 204 -22.41 -1.30 19.49
CA GLY A 204 -22.55 -1.55 20.93
C GLY A 204 -21.40 -1.02 21.80
N SER A 205 -20.49 -0.23 21.23
CA SER A 205 -19.41 0.46 21.95
C SER A 205 -19.33 1.93 21.52
N ASP A 206 -18.88 2.80 22.42
CA ASP A 206 -18.53 4.18 22.08
C ASP A 206 -17.13 4.29 21.45
N HIS A 207 -16.41 3.17 21.31
CA HIS A 207 -15.11 3.12 20.65
C HIS A 207 -15.21 3.46 19.16
N VAL A 208 -14.39 4.40 18.73
CA VAL A 208 -14.26 4.85 17.35
C VAL A 208 -12.92 4.40 16.80
N ILE A 209 -12.97 3.66 15.70
CA ILE A 209 -11.81 3.15 14.99
C ILE A 209 -11.47 4.12 13.87
N TYR A 210 -10.23 4.60 13.89
CA TYR A 210 -9.67 5.42 12.82
C TYR A 210 -9.28 4.54 11.63
N LEU A 211 -9.85 4.82 10.45
CA LEU A 211 -9.62 4.00 9.26
C LEU A 211 -8.90 4.77 8.16
N ASN A 212 -9.40 5.94 7.75
CA ASN A 212 -8.81 6.84 6.75
C ASN A 212 -7.95 6.17 5.64
N VAL A 213 -8.53 5.19 4.93
CA VAL A 213 -7.77 4.36 3.97
C VAL A 213 -7.16 5.21 2.87
N ASN A 214 -5.87 5.01 2.60
CA ASN A 214 -5.05 5.76 1.64
C ASN A 214 -5.06 7.27 1.85
N GLY A 215 -5.24 7.70 3.11
CA GLY A 215 -5.30 9.11 3.44
C GLY A 215 -6.42 9.84 2.70
N GLY A 216 -7.55 9.18 2.42
CA GLY A 216 -8.66 9.78 1.69
C GLY A 216 -9.19 11.07 2.31
N TYR A 217 -8.99 11.30 3.62
CA TYR A 217 -9.51 12.45 4.34
C TYR A 217 -8.47 13.38 4.97
N GLU A 218 -7.33 12.82 5.32
CA GLU A 218 -6.17 13.51 5.88
C GLU A 218 -4.92 12.66 5.68
N PHE A 219 -3.73 13.23 5.84
CA PHE A 219 -2.51 12.42 5.94
C PHE A 219 -2.48 11.65 7.28
N TRP A 220 -1.55 10.70 7.42
CA TRP A 220 -1.44 9.90 8.64
C TRP A 220 -1.28 10.76 9.88
N LYS A 221 -2.24 10.69 10.81
CA LYS A 221 -2.25 11.45 12.07
C LYS A 221 -1.02 11.27 12.96
N ASP A 222 -0.28 10.17 12.76
CA ASP A 222 0.93 9.84 13.51
C ASP A 222 2.21 10.45 12.93
N ILE A 223 2.15 11.07 11.75
CA ILE A 223 3.30 11.67 11.06
C ILE A 223 3.21 13.19 11.17
N ASP A 224 3.99 13.80 12.07
CA ASP A 224 3.93 15.25 12.32
C ASP A 224 4.75 16.06 11.30
N ILE A 225 4.22 16.20 10.08
CA ILE A 225 4.79 17.06 9.04
C ILE A 225 3.74 18.08 8.62
N ALA A 226 3.84 19.31 9.14
CA ALA A 226 2.85 20.37 8.95
C ALA A 226 2.44 20.63 7.49
N LEU A 227 3.36 20.48 6.53
CA LEU A 227 3.04 20.59 5.11
C LEU A 227 2.01 19.53 4.71
N LEU A 228 2.14 18.27 5.10
CA LEU A 228 1.21 17.21 4.71
C LEU A 228 -0.23 17.52 5.15
N HIS A 229 -0.41 18.13 6.33
CA HIS A 229 -1.71 18.34 6.95
C HIS A 229 -2.43 19.64 6.53
N LEU A 230 -1.87 20.43 5.60
CA LEU A 230 -2.39 21.76 5.28
C LEU A 230 -3.86 21.77 4.81
N LEU A 231 -4.27 20.75 4.06
CA LEU A 231 -5.61 20.66 3.46
C LEU A 231 -6.45 19.50 4.01
N ASP A 232 -6.08 18.95 5.17
CA ASP A 232 -6.84 17.89 5.81
C ASP A 232 -8.31 18.28 5.99
N HIS A 233 -9.19 17.30 5.77
CA HIS A 233 -10.65 17.42 5.82
C HIS A 233 -11.29 18.44 4.87
N HIS A 234 -10.53 19.12 4.01
CA HIS A 234 -11.09 20.04 3.03
C HIS A 234 -11.92 19.29 1.99
N HIS A 235 -12.68 20.07 1.21
CA HIS A 235 -13.50 19.53 0.12
C HIS A 235 -12.65 18.65 -0.81
N PRO A 236 -13.15 17.49 -1.29
CA PRO A 236 -12.36 16.55 -2.12
C PRO A 236 -11.72 17.20 -3.34
N ALA A 237 -12.37 18.21 -3.95
CA ALA A 237 -11.84 18.95 -5.10
C ALA A 237 -10.58 19.78 -4.78
N LEU A 238 -10.29 20.05 -3.51
CA LEU A 238 -9.06 20.70 -3.04
C LEU A 238 -8.08 19.67 -2.49
N TYR A 239 -8.58 18.78 -1.63
CA TYR A 239 -7.74 17.82 -0.91
C TYR A 239 -7.14 16.74 -1.82
N LEU A 240 -7.91 16.16 -2.75
CA LEU A 240 -7.41 15.06 -3.59
C LEU A 240 -6.31 15.52 -4.57
N PRO A 241 -6.40 16.67 -5.26
CA PRO A 241 -5.28 17.19 -6.05
C PRO A 241 -4.06 17.51 -5.19
N TYR A 242 -4.28 18.03 -3.98
CA TYR A 242 -3.21 18.30 -3.02
C TYR A 242 -2.48 17.02 -2.61
N LEU A 243 -3.22 16.00 -2.20
CA LEU A 243 -2.69 14.68 -1.87
C LEU A 243 -1.99 14.04 -3.08
N ALA A 244 -2.56 14.14 -4.28
CA ALA A 244 -1.95 13.60 -5.49
C ALA A 244 -0.59 14.23 -5.80
N ILE A 245 -0.44 15.54 -5.57
CA ILE A 245 0.82 16.27 -5.79
C ILE A 245 1.76 16.06 -4.61
N VAL A 246 1.37 16.52 -3.42
CA VAL A 246 2.23 16.52 -2.23
C VAL A 246 2.49 15.09 -1.75
N GLY A 247 1.49 14.21 -1.75
CA GLY A 247 1.69 12.81 -1.39
C GLY A 247 2.66 12.11 -2.35
N ASN A 248 2.50 12.26 -3.67
CA ASN A 248 3.43 11.60 -4.59
C ASN A 248 4.83 12.24 -4.62
N PHE A 249 4.96 13.56 -4.51
CA PHE A 249 6.28 14.19 -4.50
C PHE A 249 7.00 14.04 -3.17
N VAL A 250 6.32 14.28 -2.05
CA VAL A 250 6.94 14.29 -0.71
C VAL A 250 6.98 12.88 -0.14
N ALA A 251 5.87 12.15 -0.15
CA ALA A 251 5.81 10.83 0.48
C ALA A 251 6.39 9.72 -0.42
N ASN A 252 6.25 9.81 -1.75
CA ASN A 252 6.75 8.76 -2.66
C ASN A 252 7.99 9.17 -3.47
N GLY A 253 8.24 10.45 -3.72
CA GLY A 253 9.28 10.91 -4.66
C GLY A 253 10.69 10.60 -4.19
N PHE A 254 11.08 11.03 -2.98
CA PHE A 254 12.40 10.71 -2.44
C PHE A 254 12.59 9.20 -2.20
N PRO A 255 11.62 8.48 -1.58
CA PRO A 255 11.66 7.02 -1.46
C PRO A 255 11.81 6.29 -2.80
N HIS A 256 11.11 6.73 -3.84
CA HIS A 256 11.25 6.20 -5.19
C HIS A 256 12.68 6.30 -5.70
N MET A 257 13.31 7.48 -5.59
CA MET A 257 14.68 7.69 -6.06
C MET A 257 15.67 6.77 -5.34
N LEU A 258 15.48 6.55 -4.03
CA LEU A 258 16.30 5.63 -3.26
C LEU A 258 16.11 4.18 -3.72
N VAL A 259 14.86 3.73 -3.83
CA VAL A 259 14.54 2.36 -4.28
C VAL A 259 15.01 2.12 -5.71
N LEU A 260 14.90 3.12 -6.60
CA LEU A 260 15.44 3.08 -7.95
C LEU A 260 16.96 2.92 -7.95
N GLY A 261 17.66 3.71 -7.14
CA GLY A 261 19.11 3.60 -6.99
C GLY A 261 19.56 2.21 -6.53
N ILE A 262 18.84 1.62 -5.57
CA ILE A 262 19.09 0.25 -5.09
C ILE A 262 18.81 -0.76 -6.21
N ALA A 263 17.67 -0.66 -6.89
CA ALA A 263 17.29 -1.58 -7.97
C ALA A 263 18.32 -1.56 -9.11
N LEU A 264 18.75 -0.37 -9.55
CA LEU A 264 19.80 -0.21 -10.56
C LEU A 264 21.14 -0.76 -10.06
N GLY A 265 21.49 -0.47 -8.80
CA GLY A 265 22.71 -0.99 -8.18
C GLY A 265 22.76 -2.51 -8.14
N LEU A 266 21.65 -3.18 -7.84
CA LEU A 266 21.53 -4.64 -7.87
C LEU A 266 21.57 -5.19 -9.30
N GLN A 267 20.84 -4.55 -10.23
CA GLN A 267 20.76 -4.96 -11.64
C GLN A 267 22.12 -4.96 -12.33
N PHE A 268 22.99 -4.00 -12.00
CA PHE A 268 24.30 -3.85 -12.62
C PHE A 268 25.45 -4.31 -11.70
N ASN A 269 25.16 -5.09 -10.64
CA ASN A 269 26.20 -5.59 -9.75
C ASN A 269 26.91 -6.81 -10.37
N PRO A 270 28.22 -6.73 -10.70
CA PRO A 270 28.95 -7.84 -11.29
C PRO A 270 29.01 -9.08 -10.38
N LEU A 271 28.86 -8.89 -9.06
CA LEU A 271 28.86 -10.00 -8.08
C LEU A 271 27.56 -10.81 -8.10
N LEU A 272 26.50 -10.28 -8.71
CA LEU A 272 25.20 -10.94 -8.81
C LEU A 272 24.97 -11.59 -10.19
N GLU A 273 25.92 -11.44 -11.12
CA GLU A 273 25.90 -12.14 -12.41
C GLU A 273 25.87 -13.66 -12.20
N GLY A 274 24.74 -14.29 -12.54
CA GLY A 274 24.53 -15.75 -12.45
C GLY A 274 23.71 -16.26 -11.26
N ILE A 275 23.28 -15.39 -10.33
CA ILE A 275 22.36 -15.79 -9.24
C ILE A 275 20.89 -15.75 -9.68
N THR A 276 20.58 -15.01 -10.75
CA THR A 276 19.21 -14.69 -11.21
C THR A 276 18.79 -15.43 -12.49
N HIS A 277 19.38 -16.60 -12.79
CA HIS A 277 19.01 -17.45 -13.93
C HIS A 277 18.53 -18.83 -13.48
#